data_AF-A0A8T2NSR5-F1
#
_entry.id   AF-A0A8T2NSR5-F1
#
_cell.length_a   1.000
_cell.length_b   1.000
_cell.length_c   1.000
_cell.angle_alpha   90.00
_cell.angle_beta   90.00
_cell.angle_gamma   90.00
#
_symmetry.space_group_name_H-M   'P 1'
#
loop_
_entity.id
_entity.type
_entity.pdbx_description
1 polymer ?
#
loop_
_entity_poly.entity_id
_entity_poly.type
_entity_poly.pdbx_seq_one_letter_code
_entity_poly.pdbx_strand_id
1 'polypeptide(L)'
;LRVLRPLKTIKRLPKLKAVFDCVVTSLKNVFNILIVYKLFMFIFAVIAVQLFKGKFFYCTDGSKDTEKECQGYYIDYEKDKKEVKKREWKRHEFHYDNVIWALLTLFTVSTGEGWPQ
;
A
#
# COMPACT_ATOMS: atom_id res chain seq x y z
N LEU A 1 19.28 -4.16 -17.85
CA LEU A 1 19.68 -4.79 -16.56
C LEU A 1 21.12 -4.42 -16.15
N ARG A 2 21.41 -3.13 -15.90
CA ARG A 2 22.73 -2.68 -15.38
C ARG A 2 22.86 -2.81 -13.85
N VAL A 3 21.75 -3.09 -13.16
CA VAL A 3 21.63 -3.18 -11.70
C VAL A 3 22.26 -4.45 -11.09
N LEU A 4 22.56 -5.48 -11.90
CA LEU A 4 23.12 -6.75 -11.44
C LEU A 4 24.67 -6.78 -11.43
N ARG A 5 25.34 -5.73 -11.93
CA ARG A 5 26.81 -5.65 -11.99
C ARG A 5 27.48 -5.75 -10.59
N PRO A 6 26.92 -5.16 -9.51
CA PRO A 6 27.44 -5.31 -8.15
C PRO A 6 27.41 -6.76 -7.63
N LEU A 7 26.37 -7.55 -7.98
CA LEU A 7 26.25 -8.97 -7.59
C LEU A 7 27.37 -9.84 -8.19
N LYS A 8 27.86 -9.50 -9.39
CA LYS A 8 29.02 -10.18 -10.01
C LYS A 8 30.32 -9.87 -9.26
N THR A 9 30.46 -8.66 -8.70
CA THR A 9 31.62 -8.27 -7.88
C THR A 9 31.61 -8.94 -6.50
N ILE A 10 30.43 -9.15 -5.90
CA ILE A 10 30.26 -9.88 -4.63
C ILE A 10 30.77 -11.32 -4.72
N LYS A 11 30.54 -12.01 -5.85
CA LYS A 11 31.07 -13.37 -6.07
C LYS A 11 32.61 -13.43 -6.13
N ARG A 12 33.27 -12.31 -6.42
CA ARG A 12 34.73 -12.23 -6.60
C ARG A 12 35.47 -11.89 -5.30
N LEU A 13 34.76 -11.33 -4.31
CA LEU A 13 35.31 -10.94 -3.01
C LEU A 13 34.88 -11.92 -1.92
N PRO A 14 35.75 -12.83 -1.45
CA PRO A 14 35.39 -13.90 -0.52
C PRO A 14 34.82 -13.38 0.82
N LYS A 15 35.22 -12.18 1.24
CA LYS A 15 34.68 -11.52 2.44
C LYS A 15 33.19 -11.14 2.31
N LEU A 16 32.76 -10.64 1.14
CA LEU A 16 31.35 -10.28 0.91
C LEU A 16 30.46 -11.51 0.71
N LYS A 17 31.02 -12.59 0.16
CA LYS A 17 30.34 -13.87 0.03
C LYS A 17 29.97 -14.48 1.40
N ALA A 18 30.88 -14.43 2.38
CA ALA A 18 30.61 -14.93 3.73
C ALA A 18 29.44 -14.21 4.41
N VAL A 19 29.36 -12.88 4.28
CA VAL A 19 28.25 -12.08 4.83
C VAL A 19 26.92 -12.45 4.15
N PHE A 20 26.91 -12.58 2.82
CA PHE A 20 25.71 -12.98 2.09
C PHE A 20 25.25 -14.39 2.46
N ASP A 21 26.16 -15.36 2.56
CA ASP A 21 25.86 -16.74 2.94
C ASP A 21 25.30 -16.81 4.39
N CYS A 22 25.81 -15.96 5.29
CA CYS A 22 25.28 -15.80 6.65
C CYS A 22 23.85 -15.24 6.67
N VAL A 23 23.57 -14.20 5.85
CA VAL A 23 22.22 -13.63 5.70
C VAL A 23 21.24 -14.67 5.16
N VAL A 24 21.60 -15.40 4.10
CA VAL A 24 20.74 -16.43 3.50
C VAL A 24 20.49 -17.58 4.48
N THR A 25 21.48 -17.96 5.27
CA THR A 25 21.30 -19.00 6.29
C THR A 25 20.35 -18.54 7.39
N SER A 26 20.49 -17.30 7.85
CA SER A 26 19.58 -16.70 8.85
C SER A 26 18.15 -16.52 8.33
N LEU A 27 17.99 -16.22 7.03
CA LEU A 27 16.67 -16.07 6.40
C LEU A 27 15.81 -17.34 6.45
N LYS A 28 16.41 -18.54 6.49
CA LYS A 28 15.65 -19.79 6.61
C LYS A 28 14.81 -19.83 7.89
N ASN A 29 15.35 -19.35 9.00
CA ASN A 29 14.62 -19.30 10.26
C ASN A 29 13.55 -18.21 10.26
N VAL A 30 13.87 -17.06 9.66
CA VAL A 30 12.93 -15.94 9.51
C VAL A 30 11.73 -16.32 8.63
N PHE A 31 11.94 -17.17 7.62
CA PHE A 31 10.88 -17.62 6.72
C PHE A 31 9.72 -18.30 7.46
N ASN A 32 10.00 -19.12 8.48
CA ASN A 32 8.95 -19.79 9.27
C ASN A 32 8.05 -18.78 9.99
N ILE A 33 8.63 -17.74 10.60
CA ILE A 33 7.88 -16.66 11.27
C ILE A 33 7.10 -15.84 10.23
N LEU A 34 7.71 -15.57 9.06
CA LEU A 34 7.05 -14.85 7.98
C LEU A 34 5.79 -15.56 7.47
N ILE A 35 5.80 -16.90 7.37
CA ILE A 35 4.61 -17.66 6.95
C ILE A 35 3.45 -17.42 7.93
N VAL A 36 3.70 -17.56 9.23
CA VAL A 36 2.67 -17.35 10.26
C VAL A 36 2.13 -15.92 10.20
N TYR A 37 3.02 -14.93 10.07
CA TYR A 37 2.63 -13.53 9.91
C TYR A 37 1.77 -13.29 8.65
N LYS A 38 2.13 -13.91 7.51
CA LYS A 38 1.34 -13.79 6.27
C LYS A 38 -0.03 -14.45 6.37
N LEU A 39 -0.15 -15.59 7.06
CA LEU A 39 -1.44 -16.22 7.31
C LEU A 39 -2.34 -15.33 8.17
N PHE A 40 -1.78 -14.74 9.22
CA PHE A 40 -2.52 -13.82 10.08
C PHE A 40 -2.98 -12.57 9.33
N MET A 41 -2.10 -11.96 8.53
CA MET A 41 -2.45 -10.84 7.65
C MET A 41 -3.53 -11.21 6.63
N PHE A 42 -3.52 -12.43 6.10
CA PHE A 42 -4.55 -12.90 5.18
C PHE A 42 -5.93 -13.01 5.84
N ILE A 43 -6.01 -13.54 7.06
CA ILE A 43 -7.28 -13.60 7.82
C ILE A 43 -7.86 -12.19 7.98
N PHE A 44 -7.05 -11.22 8.41
CA PHE A 44 -7.50 -9.84 8.54
C PHE A 44 -7.86 -9.20 7.21
N ALA A 45 -7.12 -9.48 6.14
CA ALA A 45 -7.44 -8.97 4.82
C ALA A 45 -8.83 -9.44 4.36
N VAL A 46 -9.16 -10.72 4.56
CA VAL A 46 -10.49 -11.25 4.24
C VAL A 46 -11.56 -10.56 5.09
N ILE A 47 -11.36 -10.45 6.41
CA ILE A 47 -12.32 -9.76 7.30
C ILE A 47 -12.52 -8.31 6.85
N ALA A 48 -11.43 -7.58 6.58
CA ALA A 48 -11.48 -6.19 6.19
C ALA A 48 -12.19 -6.00 4.83
N VAL A 49 -11.97 -6.89 3.87
CA VAL A 49 -12.73 -6.87 2.60
C VAL A 49 -14.22 -7.04 2.86
N GLN A 50 -14.63 -7.98 3.73
CA GLN A 50 -16.05 -8.19 3.99
C GLN A 50 -16.72 -7.00 4.70
N LEU A 51 -15.99 -6.28 5.55
CA LEU A 51 -16.52 -5.12 6.28
C LEU A 51 -16.46 -3.82 5.48
N PHE A 52 -15.40 -3.62 4.70
CA PHE A 52 -15.03 -2.31 4.15
C PHE A 52 -14.99 -2.24 2.62
N LYS A 53 -15.32 -3.32 1.91
CA LYS A 53 -15.41 -3.29 0.45
C LYS A 53 -16.38 -2.22 -0.03
N GLY A 54 -15.92 -1.38 -0.96
CA GLY A 54 -16.73 -0.31 -1.54
C GLY A 54 -16.98 0.89 -0.63
N LYS A 55 -16.39 0.92 0.59
CA LYS A 55 -16.59 2.01 1.56
C LYS A 55 -15.56 3.15 1.43
N PHE A 56 -14.41 2.88 0.81
CA PHE A 56 -13.28 3.81 0.71
C PHE A 56 -13.33 4.67 -0.56
N PHE A 57 -14.51 5.20 -0.87
CA PHE A 57 -14.73 6.15 -1.95
C PHE A 57 -15.07 7.52 -1.38
N TYR A 58 -14.66 8.58 -2.09
CA TYR A 58 -14.89 9.96 -1.71
C TYR A 58 -15.13 10.82 -2.96
N CYS A 59 -15.85 11.93 -2.77
CA CYS A 59 -15.97 12.95 -3.81
C CYS A 59 -14.79 13.93 -3.72
N THR A 60 -14.32 14.45 -4.85
CA THR A 60 -13.33 15.55 -4.85
C THR A 60 -13.84 16.83 -4.20
N ASP A 61 -15.15 16.99 -4.05
CA ASP A 61 -15.80 18.09 -3.34
C ASP A 61 -16.27 17.60 -1.96
N GLY A 62 -15.70 18.15 -0.88
CA GLY A 62 -16.03 17.81 0.50
C GLY A 62 -17.46 18.17 0.93
N SER A 63 -18.22 18.86 0.08
CA SER A 63 -19.62 19.17 0.32
C SER A 63 -20.58 18.02 -0.03
N LYS A 64 -20.08 16.94 -0.66
CA LYS A 64 -20.87 15.82 -1.21
C LYS A 64 -20.35 14.47 -0.73
N ASP A 65 -21.22 13.72 -0.05
CA ASP A 65 -20.85 12.43 0.57
C ASP A 65 -21.30 11.21 -0.24
N THR A 66 -22.15 11.39 -1.26
CA THR A 66 -22.68 10.28 -2.05
C THR A 66 -22.29 10.37 -3.52
N GLU A 67 -22.09 9.20 -4.16
CA GLU A 67 -21.76 9.09 -5.58
C GLU A 67 -22.79 9.79 -6.48
N LYS A 68 -24.07 9.69 -6.12
CA LYS A 68 -25.17 10.30 -6.88
C LYS A 68 -25.11 11.81 -6.86
N GLU A 69 -24.65 12.41 -5.77
CA GLU A 69 -24.53 13.86 -5.63
C GLU A 69 -23.18 14.40 -6.08
N CYS A 70 -22.17 13.53 -6.25
CA CYS A 70 -20.84 13.85 -6.77
C CYS A 70 -20.84 14.04 -8.29
N GLN A 71 -21.70 14.94 -8.77
CA GLN A 71 -21.90 15.25 -10.19
C GLN A 71 -21.76 16.76 -10.44
N GLY A 72 -21.40 17.11 -11.67
CA GLY A 72 -21.22 18.51 -12.08
C GLY A 72 -19.84 19.07 -11.72
N TYR A 73 -19.80 20.35 -11.34
CA TYR A 73 -18.57 21.11 -11.10
C TYR A 73 -18.60 21.76 -9.72
N TYR A 74 -17.43 21.96 -9.14
CA TYR A 74 -17.23 22.70 -7.90
C TYR A 74 -16.12 23.74 -8.09
N ILE A 75 -16.14 24.77 -7.26
CA ILE A 75 -15.10 25.80 -7.26
C ILE A 75 -14.09 25.39 -6.20
N ASP A 76 -12.87 25.14 -6.64
CA ASP A 76 -11.75 24.91 -5.74
C ASP A 76 -11.16 26.26 -5.32
N TYR A 77 -10.96 26.44 -4.02
CA TYR A 77 -10.45 27.67 -3.41
C TYR A 77 -8.99 27.50 -2.95
N GLU A 78 -8.24 26.62 -3.60
CA GLU A 78 -6.85 26.36 -3.28
C GLU A 78 -5.96 27.61 -3.52
N LYS A 79 -5.33 28.10 -2.44
CA LYS A 79 -4.25 29.12 -2.37
C LYS A 79 -4.19 30.08 -3.57
N ASP A 80 -5.12 31.03 -3.61
CA ASP A 80 -5.21 32.19 -4.54
C ASP A 80 -5.75 31.97 -5.97
N LYS A 81 -6.23 30.77 -6.34
CA LYS A 81 -6.91 30.57 -7.63
C LYS A 81 -8.31 30.01 -7.44
N LYS A 82 -9.28 30.61 -8.14
CA LYS A 82 -10.65 30.09 -8.25
C LYS A 82 -10.74 29.32 -9.55
N GLU A 83 -10.62 28.00 -9.46
CA GLU A 83 -10.73 27.12 -10.62
C GLU A 83 -11.99 26.28 -10.54
N VAL A 84 -12.71 26.20 -11.65
CA VAL A 84 -13.86 25.33 -11.79
C VAL A 84 -13.33 23.93 -12.12
N LYS A 85 -13.43 23.01 -11.17
CA LYS A 85 -13.03 21.61 -11.33
C LYS A 85 -14.26 20.72 -11.44
N LYS A 86 -14.17 19.66 -12.23
CA LYS A 86 -15.23 18.65 -12.33
C LYS A 86 -15.23 17.81 -11.05
N ARG A 87 -16.42 17.51 -10.52
CA ARG A 87 -16.56 16.55 -9.41
C ARG A 87 -16.24 15.15 -9.92
N GLU A 88 -15.40 14.43 -9.18
CA GLU A 88 -15.02 13.05 -9.50
C GLU A 88 -15.22 12.18 -8.26
N TRP A 89 -15.89 11.04 -8.44
CA TRP A 89 -16.00 10.01 -7.42
C TRP A 89 -14.77 9.12 -7.49
N LYS A 90 -13.87 9.28 -6.52
CA LYS A 90 -12.56 8.63 -6.49
C LYS A 90 -12.47 7.64 -5.34
N ARG A 91 -11.59 6.66 -5.50
CA ARG A 91 -11.23 5.71 -4.46
C ARG A 91 -9.93 6.16 -3.80
N HIS A 92 -9.81 5.98 -2.49
CA HIS A 92 -8.54 6.17 -1.80
C HIS A 92 -7.47 5.20 -2.33
N GLU A 93 -6.19 5.60 -2.25
CA GLU A 93 -5.05 4.77 -2.68
C GLU A 93 -4.94 3.48 -1.85
N PHE A 94 -5.20 3.58 -0.54
CA PHE A 94 -5.32 2.44 0.36
C PHE A 94 -6.79 2.10 0.60
N HIS A 95 -7.19 0.88 0.25
CA HIS A 95 -8.59 0.45 0.27
C HIS A 95 -8.74 -1.07 0.44
N TYR A 96 -9.95 -1.52 0.79
CA TYR A 96 -10.25 -2.93 1.09
C TYR A 96 -11.17 -3.60 0.06
N ASP A 97 -11.23 -3.11 -1.18
CA ASP A 97 -12.11 -3.70 -2.22
C ASP A 97 -11.78 -5.15 -2.61
N ASN A 98 -10.52 -5.57 -2.47
CA ASN A 98 -10.06 -6.92 -2.77
C ASN A 98 -8.88 -7.31 -1.87
N VAL A 99 -8.61 -8.62 -1.80
CA VAL A 99 -7.65 -9.18 -0.83
C VAL A 99 -6.22 -8.68 -1.04
N ILE A 100 -5.78 -8.47 -2.28
CA ILE A 100 -4.42 -8.01 -2.57
C ILE A 100 -4.23 -6.59 -2.06
N TRP A 101 -5.18 -5.69 -2.35
CA TRP A 101 -5.14 -4.32 -1.87
C TRP A 101 -5.31 -4.24 -0.35
N ALA A 102 -6.19 -5.06 0.24
CA ALA A 102 -6.33 -5.16 1.69
C ALA A 102 -5.03 -5.59 2.38
N LEU A 103 -4.30 -6.56 1.81
CA LEU A 103 -2.98 -6.96 2.33
C LEU A 103 -1.95 -5.83 2.24
N LEU A 104 -1.96 -5.05 1.16
CA LEU A 104 -1.08 -3.89 1.01
C LEU A 104 -1.41 -2.82 2.05
N THR A 105 -2.68 -2.49 2.22
CA THR A 105 -3.13 -1.52 3.22
C THR A 105 -2.79 -1.97 4.64
N LEU A 106 -3.04 -3.23 4.99
CA LEU A 106 -2.68 -3.79 6.30
C LEU A 106 -1.16 -3.78 6.53
N PHE A 107 -0.37 -4.01 5.49
CA PHE A 107 1.08 -3.90 5.57
C PHE A 107 1.50 -2.46 5.90
N THR A 108 1.01 -1.47 5.15
CA THR A 108 1.26 -0.03 5.39
C THR A 108 0.90 0.37 6.82
N VAL A 109 -0.30 0.01 7.29
CA VAL A 109 -0.75 0.27 8.67
C VAL A 109 0.17 -0.41 9.70
N SER A 110 0.59 -1.66 9.45
CA SER A 110 1.48 -2.38 10.37
C SER A 110 2.89 -1.79 10.45
N THR A 111 3.34 -1.11 9.39
CA THR A 111 4.62 -0.40 9.36
C THR A 111 4.55 0.98 10.01
N GLY A 112 3.35 1.50 10.28
CA GLY A 112 3.13 2.85 10.81
C GLY A 112 3.38 3.98 9.81
N GLU A 113 3.83 3.66 8.60
CA GLU A 113 3.97 4.61 7.49
C GLU A 113 2.58 5.01 6.98
N GLY A 114 2.20 6.28 7.12
CA GLY A 114 0.90 6.77 6.62
C GLY A 114 -0.30 6.51 7.52
N TRP A 115 -0.11 6.24 8.82
CA TRP A 115 -1.19 6.19 9.82
C TRP A 115 -0.87 7.05 11.06
N PRO A 116 -1.79 7.90 11.57
CA PRO A 116 -3.08 8.28 10.98
C PRO A 116 -2.90 9.34 9.89
N GLN A 117 -3.55 9.13 8.74
CA GLN A 117 -3.75 10.13 7.69
C GLN A 117 -5.15 10.74 7.82
#